data_AF-A0A1C3NIS9-F1
#
_entry.id   AF-A0A1C3NIS9-F1
#
_cell.length_a   1.000
_cell.length_b   1.000
_cell.length_c   1.000
_cell.angle_alpha   90.00
_cell.angle_beta   90.00
_cell.angle_gamma   90.00
#
_symmetry.space_group_name_H-M   'P 1'
#
loop_
_entity.id
_entity.type
_entity.pdbx_description
1 polymer ?
#
loop_
_entity_poly.entity_id
_entity_poly.type
_entity_poly.pdbx_seq_one_letter_code
_entity_poly.pdbx_strand_id
1 'polypeptide(L)'
;MLLNPRNYLETESQPWSREQIERAYFADFVRTSEVIEETVGGHLWRSLNELQDTLWIFQQSVAELFDEIILFSERSTGPGFWNEVNVELAAGHTRAVKRGIFNCTSSVMALVDHARRFKEKYPTEGYEENLVKMFPKNGLHEFLQRLRNYNTHWRIAEANWVITNDFERGVREASFVIEKKELLRWDDWNAGARAYLADAPDTINIRQVFSDYRKSVQNFYEWHRGEVISQYADSYQPYLEYKRIVSGIRKRILWNDVLSQSRVTSNSYVQLAKYIPKHQVENLLALYGRIDKQVELLIEMLCLQEFCDSDLRGKALAFFQRKID
;
A
#
# COMPACT_ATOMS: atom_id res chain seq x y z
N MET A 1 -23.78 33.99 -2.53
CA MET A 1 -23.12 32.68 -2.68
C MET A 1 -23.29 32.30 -4.14
N LEU A 2 -22.33 32.63 -5.00
CA LEU A 2 -22.43 32.31 -6.43
C LEU A 2 -22.24 30.80 -6.58
N LEU A 3 -23.28 30.11 -7.05
CA LEU A 3 -23.19 28.71 -7.44
C LEU A 3 -22.09 28.61 -8.49
N ASN A 4 -21.03 27.86 -8.20
CA ASN A 4 -20.03 27.53 -9.21
C ASN A 4 -20.78 26.88 -10.38
N PRO A 5 -20.55 27.31 -11.63
CA PRO A 5 -21.21 26.70 -12.77
C PRO A 5 -20.90 25.19 -12.76
N ARG A 6 -21.94 24.36 -12.87
CA ARG A 6 -21.78 22.90 -12.95
C ARG A 6 -20.81 22.57 -14.07
N ASN A 7 -19.90 21.63 -13.80
CA ASN A 7 -18.98 21.13 -14.80
C ASN A 7 -19.77 20.41 -15.91
N TYR A 8 -19.31 20.56 -17.14
CA TYR A 8 -19.92 19.97 -18.33
C TYR A 8 -20.20 18.46 -18.17
N LEU A 9 -19.29 17.71 -17.54
CA LEU A 9 -19.44 16.26 -17.35
C LEU A 9 -20.60 15.89 -16.41
N GLU A 10 -20.98 16.76 -15.49
CA GLU A 10 -22.09 16.52 -14.56
C GLU A 10 -23.47 16.54 -15.26
N THR A 11 -23.52 17.05 -16.49
CA THR A 11 -24.74 17.08 -17.32
C THR A 11 -24.78 16.00 -18.40
N GLU A 12 -23.70 15.23 -18.56
CA GLU A 12 -23.54 14.24 -19.62
C GLU A 12 -23.67 12.81 -19.07
N SER A 13 -24.31 11.93 -19.83
CA SER A 13 -24.43 10.52 -19.46
C SER A 13 -23.10 9.79 -19.62
N GLN A 14 -22.76 8.94 -18.64
CA GLN A 14 -21.60 8.04 -18.75
C GLN A 14 -21.91 6.83 -19.67
N PRO A 15 -20.90 6.29 -20.39
CA PRO A 15 -19.50 6.66 -20.31
C PRO A 15 -19.13 7.92 -21.12
N TRP A 16 -18.20 8.73 -20.60
CA TRP A 16 -17.75 9.95 -21.28
C TRP A 16 -16.69 9.66 -22.34
N SER A 17 -16.79 10.33 -23.49
CA SER A 17 -15.76 10.29 -24.53
C SER A 17 -14.54 11.14 -24.15
N ARG A 18 -13.43 10.91 -24.84
CA ARG A 18 -12.22 11.72 -24.69
C ARG A 18 -12.49 13.19 -24.98
N GLU A 19 -13.24 13.50 -26.03
CA GLU A 19 -13.56 14.87 -26.43
C GLU A 19 -14.38 15.59 -25.36
N GLN A 20 -15.30 14.88 -24.71
CA GLN A 20 -16.09 15.43 -23.61
C GLN A 20 -15.20 15.75 -22.40
N ILE A 21 -14.30 14.83 -22.03
CA ILE A 21 -13.35 15.02 -20.93
C ILE A 21 -12.36 16.14 -21.24
N GLU A 22 -11.83 16.19 -22.47
CA GLU A 22 -10.90 17.23 -22.90
C GLU A 22 -11.54 18.62 -22.87
N ARG A 23 -12.78 18.73 -23.38
CA ARG A 23 -13.57 19.96 -23.32
C ARG A 23 -13.80 20.40 -21.87
N ALA A 24 -14.20 19.48 -20.99
CA ALA A 24 -14.41 19.78 -19.57
C ALA A 24 -13.10 20.18 -18.87
N TYR A 25 -12.02 19.46 -19.16
CA TYR A 25 -10.71 19.70 -18.57
C TYR A 25 -10.19 21.11 -18.85
N PHE A 26 -10.30 21.57 -20.10
CA PHE A 26 -9.87 22.93 -20.46
C PHE A 26 -10.82 24.02 -19.97
N ALA A 27 -12.07 23.70 -19.64
CA ALA A 27 -12.99 24.63 -19.00
C ALA A 27 -12.69 24.76 -17.49
N ASP A 28 -12.49 23.64 -16.79
CA ASP A 28 -12.15 23.60 -15.37
C ASP A 28 -11.45 22.26 -15.02
N PHE A 29 -10.12 22.26 -15.00
CA PHE A 29 -9.33 21.05 -14.77
C PHE A 29 -9.41 20.53 -13.33
N VAL A 30 -9.69 21.41 -12.36
CA VAL A 30 -9.85 21.03 -10.95
C VAL A 30 -11.16 20.28 -10.80
N ARG A 31 -12.28 20.91 -11.18
CA ARG A 31 -13.60 20.29 -11.05
C ARG A 31 -13.74 19.05 -11.93
N THR A 32 -13.15 19.03 -13.12
CA THR A 32 -13.15 17.82 -13.98
C THR A 32 -12.50 16.63 -13.28
N SER A 33 -11.41 16.86 -12.53
CA SER A 33 -10.76 15.79 -11.78
C SER A 33 -11.63 15.31 -10.62
N GLU A 34 -12.28 16.22 -9.90
CA GLU A 34 -13.21 15.89 -8.80
C GLU A 34 -14.42 15.09 -9.29
N VAL A 35 -15.03 15.50 -10.40
CA VAL A 35 -16.20 14.84 -10.98
C VAL A 35 -15.87 13.40 -11.42
N ILE A 36 -14.67 13.15 -11.96
CA ILE A 36 -14.20 11.80 -12.26
C ILE A 36 -14.06 10.97 -10.98
N GLU A 37 -13.53 11.56 -9.91
CA GLU A 37 -13.39 10.95 -8.58
C GLU A 37 -14.74 10.67 -7.87
N GLU A 38 -15.80 11.39 -8.26
CA GLU A 38 -17.18 11.24 -7.75
C GLU A 38 -18.01 10.20 -8.53
N THR A 39 -17.46 9.60 -9.59
CA THR A 39 -18.14 8.50 -10.31
C THR A 39 -18.32 7.27 -9.42
N VAL A 40 -19.25 6.38 -9.78
CA VAL A 40 -19.44 5.08 -9.09
C VAL A 40 -18.13 4.29 -9.07
N GLY A 41 -17.42 4.24 -10.20
CA GLY A 41 -16.11 3.63 -10.32
C GLY A 41 -15.04 4.29 -9.45
N GLY A 42 -15.03 5.63 -9.38
CA GLY A 42 -14.11 6.38 -8.52
C GLY A 42 -14.32 6.10 -7.03
N HIS A 43 -15.57 6.05 -6.58
CA HIS A 43 -15.91 5.67 -5.21
C HIS A 43 -15.54 4.22 -4.88
N LEU A 44 -15.74 3.29 -5.81
CA LEU A 44 -15.33 1.90 -5.63
C LEU A 44 -13.81 1.79 -5.54
N TRP A 45 -13.10 2.39 -6.48
CA TRP A 45 -11.64 2.34 -6.54
C TRP A 45 -11.01 2.97 -5.29
N ARG A 46 -11.54 4.10 -4.83
CA ARG A 46 -11.10 4.74 -3.58
C ARG A 46 -11.30 3.83 -2.37
N SER A 47 -12.50 3.29 -2.18
CA SER A 47 -12.77 2.40 -1.05
C SER A 47 -11.92 1.12 -1.10
N LEU A 48 -11.62 0.60 -2.29
CA LEU A 48 -10.73 -0.54 -2.46
C LEU A 48 -9.29 -0.19 -2.09
N ASN A 49 -8.81 1.00 -2.46
CA ASN A 49 -7.47 1.47 -2.06
C ASN A 49 -7.39 1.74 -0.55
N GLU A 50 -8.41 2.32 0.07
CA GLU A 50 -8.47 2.50 1.54
C GLU A 50 -8.36 1.15 2.28
N LEU A 51 -9.02 0.11 1.77
CA LEU A 51 -8.87 -1.25 2.30
C LEU A 51 -7.46 -1.81 2.10
N GLN A 52 -6.82 -1.53 0.95
CA GLN A 52 -5.43 -1.94 0.69
C GLN A 52 -4.43 -1.20 1.58
N ASP A 53 -4.65 0.09 1.83
CA ASP A 53 -3.81 0.89 2.71
C ASP A 53 -3.85 0.35 4.14
N THR A 54 -5.04 0.00 4.65
CA THR A 54 -5.19 -0.59 5.99
C THR A 54 -4.58 -2.00 6.08
N LEU A 55 -4.68 -2.79 5.01
CA LEU A 55 -3.97 -4.07 4.90
C LEU A 55 -2.44 -3.88 4.94
N TRP A 56 -1.93 -2.90 4.18
CA TRP A 56 -0.51 -2.58 4.16
C TRP A 56 -0.03 -2.12 5.54
N ILE A 57 -0.77 -1.25 6.24
CA ILE A 57 -0.46 -0.81 7.61
C ILE A 57 -0.33 -2.01 8.56
N PHE A 58 -1.26 -2.97 8.49
CA PHE A 58 -1.17 -4.19 9.28
C PHE A 58 0.07 -5.03 8.92
N GLN A 59 0.34 -5.24 7.63
CA GLN A 59 1.50 -6.00 7.16
C GLN A 59 2.83 -5.36 7.59
N GLN A 60 2.95 -4.03 7.50
CA GLN A 60 4.12 -3.30 7.96
C GLN A 60 4.28 -3.38 9.47
N SER A 61 3.19 -3.22 10.24
CA SER A 61 3.24 -3.35 11.70
C SER A 61 3.79 -4.72 12.13
N VAL A 62 3.39 -5.79 11.44
CA VAL A 62 3.91 -7.15 11.69
C VAL A 62 5.38 -7.29 11.27
N ALA A 63 5.78 -6.69 10.13
CA ALA A 63 7.17 -6.70 9.69
C ALA A 63 8.08 -6.00 10.71
N GLU A 64 7.72 -4.79 11.16
CA GLU A 64 8.46 -4.04 12.18
C GLU A 64 8.56 -4.82 13.51
N LEU A 65 7.48 -5.48 13.91
CA LEU A 65 7.48 -6.36 15.09
C LEU A 65 8.49 -7.51 14.93
N PHE A 66 8.55 -8.13 13.76
CA PHE A 66 9.47 -9.23 13.49
C PHE A 66 10.91 -8.76 13.44
N ASP A 67 11.18 -7.63 12.79
CA ASP A 67 12.51 -7.04 12.70
C ASP A 67 13.07 -6.75 14.10
N GLU A 68 12.24 -6.21 15.00
CA GLU A 68 12.64 -5.97 16.39
C GLU A 68 12.95 -7.27 17.15
N ILE A 69 12.16 -8.33 16.94
CA ILE A 69 12.40 -9.65 17.53
C ILE A 69 13.70 -10.27 17.03
N ILE A 70 13.94 -10.19 15.71
CA ILE A 70 15.17 -10.69 15.08
C ILE A 70 16.38 -9.90 15.58
N LEU A 71 16.28 -8.56 15.63
CA LEU A 71 17.34 -7.69 16.10
C LEU A 71 17.75 -8.00 17.54
N PHE A 72 16.79 -8.21 18.45
CA PHE A 72 17.11 -8.66 19.80
C PHE A 72 17.78 -10.04 19.80
N SER A 73 17.24 -10.99 19.02
CA SER A 73 17.81 -12.34 18.92
C SER A 73 19.28 -12.31 18.53
N GLU A 74 19.63 -11.51 17.51
CA GLU A 74 21.01 -11.30 17.05
C GLU A 74 21.87 -10.63 18.12
N ARG A 75 21.44 -9.48 18.65
CA ARG A 75 22.22 -8.70 19.62
C ARG A 75 22.46 -9.45 20.93
N SER A 76 21.48 -10.23 21.37
CA SER A 76 21.56 -10.99 22.62
C SER A 76 22.58 -12.14 22.61
N THR A 77 23.18 -12.45 21.45
CA THR A 77 24.34 -13.36 21.33
C THR A 77 25.67 -12.68 21.70
N GLY A 78 25.72 -11.35 21.66
CA GLY A 78 26.92 -10.58 21.94
C GLY A 78 27.32 -10.69 23.42
N PRO A 79 28.60 -11.01 23.75
CA PRO A 79 29.05 -11.14 25.13
C PRO A 79 28.81 -9.89 25.99
N GLY A 80 28.89 -8.71 25.38
CA GLY A 80 28.66 -7.43 26.05
C GLY A 80 27.19 -7.11 26.29
N PHE A 81 26.24 -7.76 25.62
CA PHE A 81 24.81 -7.41 25.67
C PHE A 81 24.23 -7.55 27.09
N TRP A 82 24.70 -8.55 27.83
CA TRP A 82 24.21 -8.89 29.17
C TRP A 82 24.96 -8.20 30.31
N ASN A 83 25.94 -7.35 30.00
CA ASN A 83 26.66 -6.59 31.02
C ASN A 83 25.71 -5.60 31.71
N GLU A 84 25.91 -5.32 33.01
CA GLU A 84 25.07 -4.40 33.78
C GLU A 84 24.95 -3.01 33.14
N VAL A 85 26.01 -2.54 32.48
CA VAL A 85 26.02 -1.26 31.74
C VAL A 85 25.04 -1.21 30.56
N ASN A 86 24.53 -2.37 30.12
CA ASN A 86 23.67 -2.54 28.95
C ASN A 86 22.26 -3.04 29.30
N VAL A 87 21.88 -3.08 30.59
CA VAL A 87 20.53 -3.50 31.05
C VAL A 87 19.42 -2.70 30.37
N GLU A 88 19.65 -1.40 30.15
CA GLU A 88 18.72 -0.52 29.43
C GLU A 88 18.51 -0.91 27.96
N LEU A 89 19.47 -1.59 27.32
CA LEU A 89 19.31 -2.06 25.95
C LEU A 89 18.27 -3.17 25.85
N ALA A 90 18.33 -4.17 26.74
CA ALA A 90 17.35 -5.26 26.79
C ALA A 90 15.94 -4.75 27.17
N ALA A 91 15.87 -3.79 28.09
CA ALA A 91 14.62 -3.11 28.44
C ALA A 91 14.05 -2.31 27.25
N GLY A 92 14.92 -1.63 26.50
CA GLY A 92 14.57 -0.89 25.28
C GLY A 92 13.94 -1.80 24.22
N HIS A 93 14.58 -2.93 23.92
CA HIS A 93 14.05 -3.95 22.99
C HIS A 93 12.70 -4.51 23.47
N THR A 94 12.57 -4.81 24.77
CA THR A 94 11.29 -5.27 25.36
C THR A 94 10.17 -4.24 25.16
N ARG A 95 10.46 -2.96 25.36
CA ARG A 95 9.50 -1.86 25.13
C ARG A 95 9.14 -1.71 23.66
N ALA A 96 10.11 -1.87 22.75
CA ALA A 96 9.90 -1.79 21.32
C ALA A 96 9.00 -2.94 20.81
N VAL A 97 9.20 -4.17 21.28
CA VAL A 97 8.32 -5.30 20.93
C VAL A 97 6.91 -5.10 21.49
N LYS A 98 6.76 -4.62 22.74
CA LYS A 98 5.44 -4.28 23.31
C LYS A 98 4.72 -3.21 22.50
N ARG A 99 5.42 -2.18 22.02
CA ARG A 99 4.89 -1.19 21.07
C ARG A 99 4.46 -1.86 19.76
N GLY A 100 5.27 -2.77 19.22
CA GLY A 100 4.93 -3.54 18.02
C GLY A 100 3.65 -4.35 18.18
N ILE A 101 3.46 -5.04 19.32
CA ILE A 101 2.22 -5.78 19.63
C ILE A 101 1.01 -4.83 19.65
N PHE A 102 1.14 -3.67 20.29
CA PHE A 102 0.08 -2.66 20.34
C PHE A 102 -0.29 -2.17 18.93
N ASN A 103 0.70 -1.86 18.10
CA ASN A 103 0.49 -1.40 16.72
C ASN A 103 -0.15 -2.50 15.85
N CYS A 104 0.31 -3.75 15.97
CA CYS A 104 -0.26 -4.88 15.25
C CYS A 104 -1.73 -5.10 15.63
N THR A 105 -2.04 -5.19 16.93
CA THR A 105 -3.42 -5.42 17.38
C THR A 105 -4.36 -4.25 17.04
N SER A 106 -3.86 -3.00 17.08
CA SER A 106 -4.62 -1.83 16.64
C SER A 106 -4.90 -1.83 15.13
N SER A 107 -3.91 -2.17 14.32
CA SER A 107 -4.08 -2.28 12.86
C SER A 107 -4.97 -3.44 12.44
N VAL A 108 -4.99 -4.56 13.19
CA VAL A 108 -5.98 -5.63 13.01
C VAL A 108 -7.40 -5.10 13.13
N MET A 109 -7.69 -4.34 14.19
CA MET A 109 -9.04 -3.77 14.39
C MET A 109 -9.42 -2.79 13.28
N ALA A 110 -8.50 -1.92 12.86
CA ALA A 110 -8.74 -1.01 11.75
C ALA A 110 -9.06 -1.76 10.45
N LEU A 111 -8.27 -2.79 10.13
CA LEU A 111 -8.50 -3.62 8.94
C LEU A 111 -9.87 -4.30 8.99
N VAL A 112 -10.28 -4.87 10.13
CA VAL A 112 -11.61 -5.48 10.31
C VAL A 112 -12.73 -4.47 10.08
N ASP A 113 -12.61 -3.25 10.62
CA ASP A 113 -13.61 -2.20 10.45
C ASP A 113 -13.72 -1.72 9.00
N HIS A 114 -12.58 -1.49 8.34
CA HIS A 114 -12.56 -1.10 6.92
C HIS A 114 -13.09 -2.23 6.03
N ALA A 115 -12.75 -3.48 6.30
CA ALA A 115 -13.24 -4.63 5.55
C ALA A 115 -14.75 -4.81 5.70
N ARG A 116 -15.30 -4.64 6.92
CA ARG A 116 -16.74 -4.70 7.16
C ARG A 116 -17.49 -3.62 6.37
N ARG A 117 -17.04 -2.36 6.48
CA ARG A 117 -17.65 -1.25 5.73
C ARG A 117 -17.54 -1.44 4.21
N PHE A 118 -16.40 -1.95 3.74
CA PHE A 118 -16.20 -2.25 2.33
C PHE A 118 -17.18 -3.32 1.87
N LYS A 119 -17.28 -4.45 2.59
CA LYS A 119 -18.20 -5.56 2.30
C LYS A 119 -19.66 -5.13 2.29
N GLU A 120 -20.08 -4.29 3.24
CA GLU A 120 -21.44 -3.75 3.29
C GLU A 120 -21.79 -2.95 2.04
N LYS A 121 -20.82 -2.18 1.51
CA LYS A 121 -20.99 -1.34 0.34
C LYS A 121 -20.81 -2.09 -0.98
N TYR A 122 -19.90 -3.06 -1.02
CA TYR A 122 -19.53 -3.85 -2.19
C TYR A 122 -19.49 -5.35 -1.83
N PRO A 123 -20.67 -6.00 -1.70
CA PRO A 123 -20.75 -7.42 -1.41
C PRO A 123 -19.99 -8.24 -2.44
N THR A 124 -19.15 -9.16 -1.98
CA THR A 124 -18.31 -10.00 -2.85
C THR A 124 -18.77 -11.44 -2.77
N GLU A 125 -18.94 -12.10 -3.91
CA GLU A 125 -19.35 -13.51 -3.95
C GLU A 125 -18.34 -14.41 -3.25
N GLY A 126 -18.80 -15.42 -2.51
CA GLY A 126 -17.92 -16.34 -1.78
C GLY A 126 -17.16 -15.74 -0.59
N TYR A 127 -17.49 -14.53 -0.13
CA TYR A 127 -16.80 -13.86 0.99
C TYR A 127 -16.76 -14.71 2.26
N GLU A 128 -17.92 -15.18 2.74
CA GLU A 128 -18.01 -15.96 3.98
C GLU A 128 -17.33 -17.33 3.85
N GLU A 129 -17.49 -17.98 2.69
CA GLU A 129 -16.89 -19.28 2.42
C GLU A 129 -15.36 -19.20 2.44
N ASN A 130 -14.78 -18.20 1.78
CA ASN A 130 -13.34 -18.00 1.77
C ASN A 130 -12.80 -17.51 3.12
N LEU A 131 -13.56 -16.72 3.87
CA LEU A 131 -13.19 -16.34 5.24
C LEU A 131 -13.06 -17.59 6.12
N VAL A 132 -14.06 -18.47 6.10
CA VAL A 132 -14.05 -19.74 6.86
C VAL A 132 -12.96 -20.71 6.38
N LYS A 133 -12.62 -20.68 5.09
CA LYS A 133 -11.59 -21.53 4.49
C LYS A 133 -10.17 -21.06 4.84
N MET A 134 -9.93 -19.76 4.91
CA MET A 134 -8.59 -19.19 4.99
C MET A 134 -8.19 -18.76 6.40
N PHE A 135 -9.15 -18.49 7.29
CA PHE A 135 -8.87 -18.20 8.69
C PHE A 135 -9.00 -19.46 9.56
N PRO A 136 -8.07 -19.67 10.50
CA PRO A 136 -8.11 -20.84 11.37
C PRO A 136 -9.31 -20.77 12.32
N LYS A 137 -10.00 -21.90 12.49
CA LYS A 137 -11.16 -22.05 13.38
C LYS A 137 -10.81 -22.17 14.87
N ASN A 138 -9.54 -22.00 15.22
CA ASN A 138 -9.04 -22.11 16.60
C ASN A 138 -9.26 -20.83 17.44
N GLY A 139 -9.91 -19.80 16.88
CA GLY A 139 -10.20 -18.56 17.60
C GLY A 139 -9.07 -17.53 17.57
N LEU A 140 -8.02 -17.72 16.75
CA LEU A 140 -6.89 -16.80 16.62
C LEU A 140 -7.34 -15.38 16.24
N HIS A 141 -8.32 -15.27 15.33
CA HIS A 141 -8.84 -13.98 14.89
C HIS A 141 -9.50 -13.21 16.04
N GLU A 142 -10.38 -13.87 16.78
CA GLU A 142 -11.06 -13.32 17.96
C GLU A 142 -10.08 -13.02 19.08
N PHE A 143 -9.06 -13.86 19.27
CA PHE A 143 -7.99 -13.62 20.22
C PHE A 143 -7.26 -12.31 19.92
N LEU A 144 -6.85 -12.05 18.66
CA LEU A 144 -6.14 -10.82 18.31
C LEU A 144 -7.01 -9.57 18.44
N GLN A 145 -8.29 -9.65 18.07
CA GLN A 145 -9.24 -8.55 18.31
C GLN A 145 -9.39 -8.26 19.82
N ARG A 146 -9.48 -9.29 20.65
CA ARG A 146 -9.59 -9.13 22.10
C ARG A 146 -8.27 -8.74 22.75
N LEU A 147 -7.13 -9.14 22.20
CA LEU A 147 -5.80 -8.73 22.64
C LEU A 147 -5.60 -7.23 22.42
N ARG A 148 -6.17 -6.65 21.35
CA ARG A 148 -6.26 -5.19 21.22
C ARG A 148 -6.97 -4.59 22.42
N ASN A 149 -8.17 -5.08 22.75
CA ASN A 149 -8.97 -4.55 23.86
C ASN A 149 -8.27 -4.71 25.21
N TYR A 150 -7.62 -5.85 25.44
CA TYR A 150 -6.75 -6.08 26.59
C TYR A 150 -5.71 -4.96 26.72
N ASN A 151 -4.96 -4.71 25.63
CA ASN A 151 -3.87 -3.73 25.59
C ASN A 151 -4.36 -2.28 25.73
N THR A 152 -5.56 -1.95 25.25
CA THR A 152 -6.09 -0.57 25.27
C THR A 152 -6.94 -0.25 26.49
N HIS A 153 -7.62 -1.24 27.09
CA HIS A 153 -8.60 -1.01 28.14
C HIS A 153 -8.19 -1.57 29.50
N TRP A 154 -7.25 -2.52 29.56
CA TRP A 154 -6.78 -3.07 30.81
C TRP A 154 -5.32 -2.73 31.09
N ARG A 155 -4.39 -3.34 30.36
CA ARG A 155 -2.95 -3.08 30.47
C ARG A 155 -2.21 -3.65 29.26
N ILE A 156 -1.02 -3.15 29.00
CA ILE A 156 -0.12 -3.77 28.01
C ILE A 156 0.29 -5.15 28.54
N ALA A 157 0.11 -6.20 27.72
CA ALA A 157 0.47 -7.56 28.10
C ALA A 157 1.91 -7.65 28.62
N GLU A 158 2.07 -8.31 29.76
CA GLU A 158 3.38 -8.59 30.35
C GLU A 158 4.05 -9.71 29.55
N ALA A 159 4.71 -9.28 28.48
CA ALA A 159 5.51 -10.12 27.61
C ALA A 159 7.00 -9.97 27.90
N ASN A 160 7.76 -11.06 27.81
CA ASN A 160 9.20 -11.10 28.09
C ASN A 160 9.94 -12.06 27.14
N TRP A 161 11.26 -11.97 27.16
CA TRP A 161 12.16 -12.84 26.40
C TRP A 161 12.33 -14.21 27.07
N VAL A 162 12.25 -15.27 26.27
CA VAL A 162 12.68 -16.62 26.62
C VAL A 162 13.79 -17.00 25.64
N ILE A 163 14.96 -17.36 26.18
CA ILE A 163 16.11 -17.80 25.39
C ILE A 163 16.27 -19.29 25.61
N THR A 164 16.20 -20.05 24.52
CA THR A 164 16.43 -21.50 24.53
C THR A 164 17.73 -21.81 23.79
N ASN A 165 18.51 -22.75 24.34
CA ASN A 165 19.74 -23.24 23.72
C ASN A 165 19.53 -24.72 23.40
N ASP A 166 19.51 -25.05 22.12
CA ASP A 166 19.64 -26.42 21.63
C ASP A 166 21.14 -26.71 21.46
N PHE A 167 21.73 -27.36 22.47
CA PHE A 167 23.15 -27.70 22.48
C PHE A 167 23.52 -28.79 21.46
N GLU A 168 22.57 -29.63 21.05
CA GLU A 168 22.81 -30.68 20.05
C GLU A 168 22.90 -30.10 18.64
N ARG A 169 22.06 -29.10 18.34
CA ARG A 169 22.06 -28.40 17.04
C ARG A 169 22.94 -27.16 17.02
N GLY A 170 23.46 -26.73 18.16
CA GLY A 170 24.19 -25.47 18.30
C GLY A 170 23.32 -24.24 18.01
N VAL A 171 22.00 -24.35 18.20
CA VAL A 171 21.04 -23.29 17.88
C VAL A 171 20.62 -22.59 19.16
N ARG A 172 20.78 -21.27 19.20
CA ARG A 172 20.21 -20.40 20.24
C ARG A 172 19.05 -19.62 19.65
N GLU A 173 17.88 -19.72 20.25
CA GLU A 173 16.68 -19.01 19.82
C GLU A 173 16.13 -18.11 20.93
N ALA A 174 15.96 -16.82 20.63
CA ALA A 174 15.26 -15.88 21.49
C ALA A 174 13.81 -15.70 20.99
N SER A 175 12.85 -16.02 21.85
CA SER A 175 11.42 -15.85 21.61
C SER A 175 10.84 -14.81 22.54
N PHE A 176 9.93 -13.98 22.03
CA PHE A 176 9.14 -13.07 22.85
C PHE A 176 7.78 -13.70 23.12
N VAL A 177 7.47 -13.92 24.39
CA VAL A 177 6.29 -14.70 24.80
C VAL A 177 5.42 -13.95 25.79
N ILE A 178 4.13 -14.25 25.78
CA ILE A 178 3.18 -13.89 26.84
C ILE A 178 2.80 -15.16 27.60
N GLU A 179 2.84 -15.13 28.93
CA GLU A 179 2.37 -16.25 29.73
C GLU A 179 0.84 -16.35 29.68
N LYS A 180 0.29 -17.54 29.41
CA LYS A 180 -1.16 -17.76 29.36
C LYS A 180 -1.87 -17.34 30.65
N LYS A 181 -1.26 -17.64 31.82
CA LYS A 181 -1.78 -17.24 33.14
C LYS A 181 -1.91 -15.72 33.30
N GLU A 182 -1.14 -14.94 32.54
CA GLU A 182 -1.19 -13.49 32.54
C GLU A 182 -2.44 -12.98 31.82
N LEU A 183 -2.70 -13.52 30.63
CA LEU A 183 -3.88 -13.20 29.82
C LEU A 183 -5.18 -13.64 30.51
N LEU A 184 -5.16 -14.80 31.18
CA LEU A 184 -6.32 -15.35 31.90
C LEU A 184 -6.75 -14.53 33.13
N ARG A 185 -6.00 -13.50 33.53
CA ARG A 185 -6.41 -12.56 34.59
C ARG A 185 -7.46 -11.55 34.13
N TRP A 186 -7.67 -11.43 32.82
CA TRP A 186 -8.72 -10.59 32.25
C TRP A 186 -9.93 -11.44 31.89
N ASP A 187 -11.13 -11.06 32.37
CA ASP A 187 -12.33 -11.89 32.19
C ASP A 187 -13.12 -11.59 30.89
N ASP A 188 -12.85 -10.45 30.24
CA ASP A 188 -13.61 -9.96 29.07
C ASP A 188 -13.09 -10.50 27.71
N TRP A 189 -12.55 -11.72 27.73
CA TRP A 189 -12.37 -12.52 26.52
C TRP A 189 -13.74 -12.96 25.96
N ASN A 190 -13.90 -13.05 24.65
CA ASN A 190 -15.10 -13.65 24.05
C ASN A 190 -14.93 -15.18 23.91
N ALA A 191 -15.98 -15.87 23.43
CA ALA A 191 -15.95 -17.33 23.29
C ALA A 191 -14.81 -17.83 22.38
N GLY A 192 -14.58 -17.18 21.23
CA GLY A 192 -13.50 -17.55 20.31
C GLY A 192 -12.11 -17.35 20.92
N ALA A 193 -11.86 -16.20 21.54
CA ALA A 193 -10.58 -15.94 22.22
C ALA A 193 -10.34 -16.90 23.40
N ARG A 194 -11.40 -17.27 24.14
CA ARG A 194 -11.30 -18.29 25.19
C ARG A 194 -10.95 -19.66 24.63
N ALA A 195 -11.53 -20.06 23.49
CA ALA A 195 -11.21 -21.31 22.82
C ALA A 195 -9.73 -21.34 22.41
N TYR A 196 -9.23 -20.24 21.83
CA TYR A 196 -7.82 -20.08 21.51
C TYR A 196 -6.92 -20.20 22.74
N LEU A 197 -7.23 -19.46 23.81
CA LEU A 197 -6.47 -19.50 25.05
C LEU A 197 -6.49 -20.88 25.72
N ALA A 198 -7.60 -21.61 25.64
CA ALA A 198 -7.72 -22.95 26.21
C ALA A 198 -6.73 -23.94 25.56
N ASP A 199 -6.64 -23.91 24.23
CA ASP A 199 -5.75 -24.77 23.43
C ASP A 199 -4.29 -24.28 23.39
N ALA A 200 -4.07 -22.99 23.68
CA ALA A 200 -2.74 -22.41 23.67
C ALA A 200 -1.81 -23.02 24.74
N PRO A 201 -0.49 -23.16 24.43
CA PRO A 201 0.52 -23.54 25.41
C PRO A 201 0.64 -22.52 26.55
N ASP A 202 1.36 -22.88 27.61
CA ASP A 202 1.58 -22.02 28.78
C ASP A 202 2.28 -20.70 28.43
N THR A 203 3.09 -20.69 27.37
CA THR A 203 3.74 -19.51 26.81
C THR A 203 3.35 -19.34 25.35
N ILE A 204 2.77 -18.19 25.01
CA ILE A 204 2.30 -17.86 23.67
C ILE A 204 3.40 -17.09 22.95
N ASN A 205 3.97 -17.68 21.89
CA ASN A 205 4.99 -17.04 21.07
C ASN A 205 4.40 -15.97 20.14
N ILE A 206 4.79 -14.71 20.36
CA ILE A 206 4.23 -13.56 19.64
C ILE A 206 4.57 -13.59 18.15
N ARG A 207 5.78 -14.02 17.80
CA ARG A 207 6.19 -14.13 16.40
C ARG A 207 5.33 -15.15 15.66
N GLN A 208 5.07 -16.30 16.28
CA GLN A 208 4.24 -17.35 15.69
C GLN A 208 2.79 -16.88 15.48
N VAL A 209 2.18 -16.29 16.52
CA VAL A 209 0.81 -15.74 16.48
C VAL A 209 0.60 -14.80 15.31
N PHE A 210 1.48 -13.80 15.16
CA PHE A 210 1.36 -12.83 14.08
C PHE A 210 1.77 -13.39 12.73
N SER A 211 2.63 -14.41 12.67
CA SER A 211 3.00 -15.08 11.42
C SER A 211 1.81 -15.83 10.83
N ASP A 212 1.15 -16.65 11.65
CA ASP A 212 -0.03 -17.43 11.25
C ASP A 212 -1.19 -16.54 10.83
N TYR A 213 -1.43 -15.47 11.60
CA TYR A 213 -2.48 -14.52 11.27
C TYR A 213 -2.16 -13.71 10.00
N ARG A 214 -0.92 -13.21 9.86
CA ARG A 214 -0.48 -12.48 8.65
C ARG A 214 -0.65 -13.32 7.40
N LYS A 215 -0.31 -14.61 7.46
CA LYS A 215 -0.50 -15.55 6.33
C LYS A 215 -1.97 -15.69 5.95
N SER A 216 -2.86 -15.84 6.95
CA SER A 216 -4.30 -15.95 6.73
C SER A 216 -4.87 -14.68 6.08
N VAL A 217 -4.49 -13.51 6.61
CA VAL A 217 -4.87 -12.19 6.08
C VAL A 217 -4.37 -12.01 4.65
N GLN A 218 -3.10 -12.31 4.37
CA GLN A 218 -2.53 -12.17 3.03
C GLN A 218 -3.29 -13.02 2.01
N ASN A 219 -3.47 -14.31 2.28
CA ASN A 219 -4.18 -15.21 1.38
C ASN A 219 -5.62 -14.73 1.10
N PHE A 220 -6.32 -14.29 2.15
CA PHE A 220 -7.69 -13.81 2.02
C PHE A 220 -7.80 -12.55 1.17
N TYR A 221 -6.96 -11.54 1.43
CA TYR A 221 -7.05 -10.28 0.69
C TYR A 221 -6.46 -10.34 -0.72
N GLU A 222 -5.52 -11.25 -1.00
CA GLU A 222 -5.09 -11.53 -2.38
C GLU A 222 -6.24 -12.08 -3.21
N TRP A 223 -6.98 -13.07 -2.69
CA TRP A 223 -8.19 -13.58 -3.33
C TRP A 223 -9.28 -12.49 -3.43
N HIS A 224 -9.64 -11.86 -2.31
CA HIS A 224 -10.73 -10.89 -2.24
C HIS A 224 -10.52 -9.71 -3.20
N ARG A 225 -9.28 -9.22 -3.32
CA ARG A 225 -8.95 -8.17 -4.29
C ARG A 225 -9.20 -8.64 -5.72
N GLY A 226 -8.77 -9.85 -6.07
CA GLY A 226 -9.01 -10.43 -7.39
C GLY A 226 -10.50 -10.54 -7.69
N GLU A 227 -11.28 -11.02 -6.73
CA GLU A 227 -12.72 -11.20 -6.85
C GLU A 227 -13.45 -9.87 -7.03
N VAL A 228 -13.16 -8.86 -6.20
CA VAL A 228 -13.74 -7.51 -6.34
C VAL A 228 -13.42 -6.90 -7.71
N ILE A 229 -12.17 -7.02 -8.17
CA ILE A 229 -11.76 -6.52 -9.48
C ILE A 229 -12.53 -7.23 -10.60
N SER A 230 -12.73 -8.54 -10.50
CA SER A 230 -13.49 -9.27 -11.52
C SER A 230 -14.98 -8.92 -11.49
N GLN A 231 -15.59 -8.90 -10.31
CA GLN A 231 -17.03 -8.73 -10.12
C GLN A 231 -17.50 -7.32 -10.47
N TYR A 232 -16.66 -6.30 -10.23
CA TYR A 232 -17.03 -4.90 -10.40
C TYR A 232 -16.34 -4.21 -11.59
N ALA A 233 -15.81 -4.99 -12.54
CA ALA A 233 -15.09 -4.51 -13.73
C ALA A 233 -15.84 -3.38 -14.46
N ASP A 234 -17.11 -3.61 -14.78
CA ASP A 234 -17.95 -2.64 -15.52
C ASP A 234 -18.13 -1.31 -14.77
N SER A 235 -18.02 -1.33 -13.44
CA SER A 235 -18.18 -0.12 -12.61
C SER A 235 -16.92 0.74 -12.59
N TYR A 236 -15.73 0.15 -12.46
CA TYR A 236 -14.49 0.93 -12.31
C TYR A 236 -13.70 1.12 -13.61
N GLN A 237 -13.89 0.28 -14.63
CA GLN A 237 -13.15 0.41 -15.90
C GLN A 237 -13.34 1.79 -16.56
N PRO A 238 -14.57 2.35 -16.69
CA PRO A 238 -14.73 3.70 -17.24
C PRO A 238 -13.99 4.75 -16.42
N TYR A 239 -14.01 4.64 -15.09
CA TYR A 239 -13.27 5.54 -14.21
C TYR A 239 -11.75 5.50 -14.47
N LEU A 240 -11.16 4.31 -14.60
CA LEU A 240 -9.73 4.17 -14.92
C LEU A 240 -9.40 4.78 -16.28
N GLU A 241 -10.30 4.62 -17.25
CA GLU A 241 -10.15 5.23 -18.57
C GLU A 241 -10.19 6.77 -18.48
N TYR A 242 -11.10 7.35 -17.71
CA TYR A 242 -11.15 8.80 -17.49
C TYR A 242 -9.87 9.32 -16.84
N LYS A 243 -9.35 8.60 -15.84
CA LYS A 243 -8.06 8.92 -15.19
C LYS A 243 -6.91 8.87 -16.19
N ARG A 244 -6.89 7.86 -17.07
CA ARG A 244 -5.90 7.72 -18.14
C ARG A 244 -5.96 8.91 -19.10
N ILE A 245 -7.17 9.30 -19.54
CA ILE A 245 -7.39 10.45 -20.43
C ILE A 245 -6.89 11.75 -19.80
N VAL A 246 -7.31 12.06 -18.56
CA VAL A 246 -6.86 13.27 -17.86
C VAL A 246 -5.34 13.28 -17.64
N SER A 247 -4.75 12.14 -17.27
CA SER A 247 -3.31 12.01 -17.14
C SER A 247 -2.61 12.25 -18.49
N GLY A 248 -3.15 11.73 -19.58
CA GLY A 248 -2.62 11.93 -20.93
C GLY A 248 -2.66 13.39 -21.37
N ILE A 249 -3.80 14.07 -21.16
CA ILE A 249 -3.95 15.51 -21.45
C ILE A 249 -2.94 16.34 -20.65
N ARG A 250 -2.78 16.06 -19.34
CA ARG A 250 -1.80 16.73 -18.47
C ARG A 250 -0.38 16.56 -18.97
N LYS A 251 0.00 15.31 -19.28
CA LYS A 251 1.33 15.01 -19.84
C LYS A 251 1.54 15.73 -21.17
N ARG A 252 0.56 15.74 -22.07
CA ARG A 252 0.63 16.46 -23.35
C ARG A 252 0.92 17.95 -23.14
N ILE A 253 0.19 18.61 -22.25
CA ILE A 253 0.38 20.03 -21.94
C ILE A 253 1.79 20.28 -21.35
N LEU A 254 2.18 19.50 -20.34
CA LEU A 254 3.50 19.60 -19.73
C LEU A 254 4.62 19.43 -20.76
N TRP A 255 4.54 18.41 -21.60
CA TRP A 255 5.58 18.12 -22.58
C TRP A 255 5.58 19.09 -23.75
N ASN A 256 4.42 19.61 -24.14
CA ASN A 256 4.33 20.73 -25.05
C ASN A 256 5.13 21.93 -24.52
N ASP A 257 4.97 22.26 -23.24
CA ASP A 257 5.69 23.36 -22.61
C ASP A 257 7.19 23.06 -22.50
N VAL A 258 7.58 21.87 -22.03
CA VAL A 258 8.99 21.47 -21.90
C VAL A 258 9.72 21.55 -23.25
N LEU A 259 9.12 21.00 -24.31
CA LEU A 259 9.73 21.00 -25.64
C LEU A 259 9.77 22.41 -26.25
N SER A 260 8.76 23.25 -25.97
CA SER A 260 8.70 24.64 -26.46
C SER A 260 9.65 25.57 -25.70
N GLN A 261 9.90 25.33 -24.41
CA GLN A 261 10.73 26.18 -23.54
C GLN A 261 12.24 25.94 -23.68
N SER A 262 12.65 24.98 -24.51
CA SER A 262 14.07 24.81 -24.84
C SER A 262 14.56 26.09 -25.53
N ARG A 263 15.19 27.01 -24.79
CA ARG A 263 15.85 28.21 -25.35
C ARG A 263 17.32 27.86 -25.58
N VAL A 264 17.69 27.80 -26.86
CA VAL A 264 18.98 27.97 -27.58
C VAL A 264 20.34 27.57 -26.94
N THR A 265 20.55 27.46 -25.62
CA THR A 265 21.91 27.36 -25.04
C THR A 265 22.17 26.18 -24.11
N SER A 266 21.21 25.27 -23.91
CA SER A 266 21.41 24.09 -23.05
C SER A 266 21.20 22.79 -23.82
N ASN A 267 22.11 21.84 -23.62
CA ASN A 267 22.03 20.47 -24.15
C ASN A 267 20.64 19.86 -23.87
N SER A 268 19.94 19.44 -24.93
CA SER A 268 18.58 18.88 -24.87
C SER A 268 18.43 17.75 -23.84
N TYR A 269 19.44 16.91 -23.66
CA TYR A 269 19.41 15.80 -22.70
C TYR A 269 19.54 16.28 -21.24
N VAL A 270 20.26 17.39 -20.99
CA VAL A 270 20.31 18.02 -19.65
C VAL A 270 18.94 18.57 -19.27
N GLN A 271 18.19 19.09 -20.25
CA GLN A 271 16.82 19.52 -20.01
C GLN A 271 15.88 18.33 -19.75
N LEU A 272 16.00 17.24 -20.51
CA LEU A 272 15.21 16.03 -20.28
C LEU A 272 15.48 15.39 -18.91
N ALA A 273 16.74 15.39 -18.45
CA ALA A 273 17.14 14.83 -17.15
C ALA A 273 16.44 15.49 -15.94
N LYS A 274 15.80 16.66 -16.12
CA LYS A 274 14.97 17.30 -15.10
C LYS A 274 13.58 16.66 -14.94
N TYR A 275 13.10 15.97 -15.97
CA TYR A 275 11.72 15.49 -16.07
C TYR A 275 11.61 13.97 -16.22
N ILE A 276 12.68 13.30 -16.66
CA ILE A 276 12.71 11.84 -16.81
C ILE A 276 13.91 11.21 -16.08
N PRO A 277 13.78 9.98 -15.56
CA PRO A 277 14.87 9.26 -14.92
C PRO A 277 16.12 9.13 -15.78
N LYS A 278 17.30 9.09 -15.14
CA LYS A 278 18.60 8.99 -15.81
C LYS A 278 18.67 7.84 -16.84
N HIS A 279 18.20 6.66 -16.48
CA HIS A 279 18.22 5.49 -17.39
C HIS A 279 17.39 5.73 -18.67
N GLN A 280 16.32 6.52 -18.62
CA GLN A 280 15.54 6.87 -19.80
C GLN A 280 16.29 7.86 -20.70
N VAL A 281 17.02 8.82 -20.11
CA VAL A 281 17.91 9.71 -20.86
C VAL A 281 19.03 8.93 -21.55
N GLU A 282 19.64 7.97 -20.85
CA GLU A 282 20.69 7.09 -21.40
C GLU A 282 20.16 6.29 -22.60
N ASN A 283 18.93 5.76 -22.52
CA ASN A 283 18.28 5.08 -23.64
C ASN A 283 18.04 6.01 -24.84
N LEU A 284 17.67 7.27 -24.61
CA LEU A 284 17.53 8.26 -25.69
C LEU A 284 18.89 8.61 -26.31
N LEU A 285 19.94 8.75 -25.49
CA LEU A 285 21.31 9.00 -25.95
C LEU A 285 21.87 7.82 -26.77
N ALA A 286 21.51 6.58 -26.44
CA ALA A 286 21.88 5.40 -27.23
C ALA A 286 21.34 5.45 -28.68
N LEU A 287 20.32 6.28 -28.92
CA LEU A 287 19.73 6.54 -30.24
C LEU A 287 20.19 7.88 -30.84
N TYR A 288 21.26 8.49 -30.33
CA TYR A 288 21.77 9.77 -30.81
C TYR A 288 21.96 9.79 -32.34
N GLY A 289 21.46 10.85 -32.98
CA GLY A 289 21.47 11.00 -34.44
C GLY A 289 20.36 10.25 -35.18
N ARG A 290 19.59 9.40 -34.49
CA ARG A 290 18.39 8.72 -35.04
C ARG A 290 17.12 9.40 -34.53
N ILE A 291 16.95 10.66 -34.91
CA ILE A 291 15.97 11.58 -34.32
C ILE A 291 14.55 11.02 -34.29
N ASP A 292 14.08 10.40 -35.39
CA ASP A 292 12.74 9.80 -35.42
C ASP A 292 12.58 8.70 -34.36
N LYS A 293 13.60 7.85 -34.18
CA LYS A 293 13.59 6.80 -33.15
C LYS A 293 13.65 7.37 -31.74
N GLN A 294 14.32 8.52 -31.55
CA GLN A 294 14.36 9.20 -30.26
C GLN A 294 12.99 9.80 -29.91
N VAL A 295 12.30 10.38 -30.89
CA VAL A 295 10.94 10.89 -30.70
C VAL A 295 9.97 9.76 -30.39
N GLU A 296 10.01 8.64 -31.12
CA GLU A 296 9.15 7.48 -30.82
C GLU A 296 9.40 6.93 -29.42
N LEU A 297 10.67 6.74 -29.07
CA LEU A 297 11.03 6.25 -27.74
C LEU A 297 10.57 7.21 -26.63
N LEU A 298 10.70 8.53 -26.85
CA LEU A 298 10.21 9.53 -25.92
C LEU A 298 8.67 9.45 -25.78
N ILE A 299 7.93 9.34 -26.88
CA ILE A 299 6.47 9.19 -26.86
C ILE A 299 6.06 7.92 -26.09
N GLU A 300 6.76 6.81 -26.33
CA GLU A 300 6.52 5.53 -25.66
C GLU A 300 6.81 5.61 -24.15
N MET A 301 7.98 6.11 -23.76
CA MET A 301 8.40 6.28 -22.36
C MET A 301 7.40 7.12 -21.55
N LEU A 302 6.76 8.10 -22.21
CA LEU A 302 5.81 9.00 -21.58
C LEU A 302 4.36 8.50 -21.64
N CYS A 303 4.11 7.40 -22.37
CA CYS A 303 2.79 6.88 -22.71
C CYS A 303 1.90 7.93 -23.40
N LEU A 304 2.46 8.62 -24.41
CA LEU A 304 1.79 9.70 -25.15
C LEU A 304 1.25 9.26 -26.52
N GLN A 305 1.23 7.96 -26.85
CA GLN A 305 0.87 7.47 -28.19
C GLN A 305 -0.47 8.03 -28.70
N GLU A 306 -1.48 8.09 -27.83
CA GLU A 306 -2.80 8.63 -28.18
C GLU A 306 -2.91 10.14 -27.97
N PHE A 307 -1.97 10.75 -27.25
CA PHE A 307 -2.02 12.17 -26.85
C PHE A 307 -1.01 13.05 -27.61
N CYS A 308 -0.12 12.46 -28.40
CA CYS A 308 0.87 13.17 -29.20
C CYS A 308 0.28 13.50 -30.57
N ASP A 309 -0.18 14.74 -30.74
CA ASP A 309 -0.59 15.26 -32.05
C ASP A 309 0.63 15.62 -32.93
N SER A 310 0.36 15.97 -34.18
CA SER A 310 1.39 16.34 -35.15
C SER A 310 2.23 17.55 -34.72
N ASP A 311 1.63 18.48 -33.96
CA ASP A 311 2.32 19.68 -33.48
C ASP A 311 3.32 19.33 -32.36
N LEU A 312 2.89 18.58 -31.35
CA LEU A 312 3.76 18.10 -30.28
C LEU A 312 4.88 17.22 -30.82
N ARG A 313 4.57 16.36 -31.79
CA ARG A 313 5.57 15.55 -32.48
C ARG A 313 6.57 16.41 -33.25
N GLY A 314 6.10 17.45 -33.95
CA GLY A 314 6.96 18.43 -34.63
C GLY A 314 7.91 19.14 -33.65
N LYS A 315 7.41 19.51 -32.47
CA LYS A 315 8.23 20.10 -31.40
C LYS A 315 9.27 19.13 -30.86
N ALA A 316 8.92 17.85 -30.69
CA ALA A 316 9.87 16.81 -30.27
C ALA A 316 10.98 16.60 -31.31
N LEU A 317 10.65 16.57 -32.60
CA LEU A 317 11.63 16.51 -33.69
C LEU A 317 12.57 17.73 -33.64
N ALA A 318 12.02 18.93 -33.55
CA ALA A 318 12.79 20.17 -33.45
C ALA A 318 13.66 20.24 -32.18
N PHE A 319 13.25 19.56 -31.10
CA PHE A 319 13.99 19.50 -29.84
C PHE A 319 15.27 18.64 -29.96
N PHE A 320 15.20 17.50 -30.66
CA PHE A 320 16.35 16.61 -30.89
C PHE A 320 17.21 17.00 -32.08
N GLN A 321 16.70 17.78 -33.04
CA GLN A 321 17.47 18.31 -34.17
C GLN A 321 18.50 19.38 -33.78
N ARG A 322 18.35 19.99 -32.60
CA ARG A 322 19.27 21.02 -32.13
C ARG A 322 20.62 20.40 -31.83
N LYS A 323 21.63 20.77 -32.61
CA LYS A 323 23.00 20.32 -32.41
C LYS A 323 23.48 20.73 -31.02
N ILE A 324 24.16 19.80 -30.36
CA ILE A 324 25.01 20.10 -29.22
C ILE A 324 26.23 20.79 -29.83
N ASP A 325 26.29 22.13 -29.74
CA ASP A 325 27.52 22.87 -30.01
C ASP A 325 28.49 22.76 -28.83
#